data_AF-A0A409W4B5-F1
#
_entry.id   AF-A0A409W4B5-F1
#
_cell.length_a   1.000
_cell.length_b   1.000
_cell.length_c   1.000
_cell.angle_alpha   90.00
_cell.angle_beta   90.00
_cell.angle_gamma   90.00
#
_symmetry.space_group_name_H-M   'P 1'
#
loop_
_entity.id
_entity.type
_entity.pdbx_description
1 polymer ?
#
loop_
_entity_poly.entity_id
_entity_poly.type
_entity_poly.pdbx_seq_one_letter_code
_entity_poly.pdbx_strand_id
1 'polypeptide(L)'
;MDGDTIYFWKPQYDNIVFDLGDVLFNWSPPTQQSFLSPKVLRSILHSVHWFEYEKGNLGEDEVYSLVAEEFGVAFTDVKSTLQAARESLKKNPRMLDIIRQLKDEGLKIYALSNISAPDWEVLSNTATEEDWSLFTQVFTSAALHERKPNIGIYKRVIEATGIDPMRTIFVDDKLENVVTARSLGMHGIIFGDESRVIRKLKNTCYDPVQRGWAFLQAHKKSMLSSTSNGVQFSENFSQLLILEMTGDKSLVNYVKCSDQFNFFQGEPILTTEYFPNDLDTTALALSVCKDTDKESLDKVMDEMLKFKTSDGIIQVYFDHSLPRIDPIVCTNVLTLFHRNGRGNELKETLDWVEQVLVNRAYISGTYYYIGADQFLYFLQRLGPAFKERVFERVGEEADSLSLAARILAACAVDVIDDRDLKTLLSLQCEDGSWGNSWLYRYVGSGVRVGNDGVTTAFALRAIRDTHELQKKLGEREDLHEDAL
;
A
#
# COMPACT_ATOMS: atom_id res chain seq x y z
N MET A 1 1.76 -16.47 17.67
CA MET A 1 1.49 -15.48 18.73
C MET A 1 0.02 -15.15 18.63
N ASP A 2 -0.68 -15.23 19.76
CA ASP A 2 -2.15 -15.22 19.83
C ASP A 2 -2.73 -13.90 19.31
N GLY A 3 -3.82 -14.00 18.54
CA GLY A 3 -4.57 -12.89 17.95
C GLY A 3 -5.33 -12.02 18.96
N ASP A 4 -4.83 -11.91 20.19
CA ASP A 4 -5.50 -11.28 21.34
C ASP A 4 -5.05 -9.83 21.60
N THR A 5 -4.14 -9.28 20.79
CA THR A 5 -3.98 -7.82 20.76
C THR A 5 -5.07 -7.27 19.85
N ILE A 6 -6.22 -6.96 20.44
CA ILE A 6 -7.39 -6.48 19.71
C ILE A 6 -7.06 -5.09 19.13
N TYR A 7 -6.58 -5.09 17.90
CA TYR A 7 -6.56 -3.92 17.03
C TYR A 7 -8.02 -3.61 16.69
N PHE A 8 -8.57 -2.57 17.32
CA PHE A 8 -9.92 -2.11 16.96
C PHE A 8 -9.83 -1.18 15.75
N TRP A 9 -9.73 -1.76 14.55
CA TRP A 9 -10.04 -1.01 13.35
C TRP A 9 -11.54 -0.66 13.35
N LYS A 10 -11.87 0.62 13.15
CA LYS A 10 -13.26 1.04 12.95
C LYS A 10 -13.38 1.65 11.55
N PRO A 11 -14.39 1.24 10.76
CA PRO A 11 -14.71 1.91 9.51
C PRO A 11 -14.93 3.41 9.77
N GLN A 12 -14.20 4.25 9.04
CA GLN A 12 -14.34 5.71 9.14
C GLN A 12 -15.58 6.21 8.38
N TYR A 13 -16.08 5.45 7.43
CA TYR A 13 -17.15 5.84 6.50
C TYR A 13 -18.28 4.81 6.53
N ASP A 14 -19.51 5.28 6.37
CA ASP A 14 -20.71 4.43 6.28
C ASP A 14 -21.28 4.40 4.86
N ASN A 15 -20.94 5.41 4.06
CA ASN A 15 -21.60 5.67 2.79
C ASN A 15 -20.59 5.92 1.68
N ILE A 16 -20.94 5.50 0.47
CA ILE A 16 -20.21 5.86 -0.75
C ILE A 16 -21.19 6.33 -1.80
N VAL A 17 -20.89 7.46 -2.43
CA VAL A 17 -21.63 8.00 -3.57
C VAL A 17 -20.74 7.91 -4.81
N PHE A 18 -21.16 7.13 -5.80
CA PHE A 18 -20.46 6.99 -7.08
C PHE A 18 -21.11 7.83 -8.18
N ASP A 19 -20.30 8.41 -9.07
CA ASP A 19 -20.77 8.73 -10.40
C ASP A 19 -21.08 7.46 -11.21
N LEU A 20 -21.91 7.58 -12.24
CA LEU A 20 -22.24 6.48 -13.15
C LEU A 20 -21.38 6.53 -14.42
N GLY A 21 -21.37 7.67 -15.13
CA GLY A 21 -20.65 7.82 -16.40
C GLY A 21 -19.14 7.80 -16.19
N ASP A 22 -18.41 7.07 -17.02
CA ASP A 22 -16.94 6.94 -17.01
C ASP A 22 -16.34 6.44 -15.67
N VAL A 23 -17.20 5.94 -14.78
CA VAL A 23 -16.87 5.23 -13.52
C VAL A 23 -17.44 3.81 -13.57
N LEU A 24 -18.75 3.68 -13.74
CA LEU A 24 -19.48 2.40 -13.74
C LEU A 24 -19.95 1.98 -15.12
N PHE A 25 -20.25 2.95 -15.96
CA PHE A 25 -20.68 2.74 -17.33
C PHE A 25 -19.76 3.53 -18.24
N ASN A 26 -19.04 2.81 -19.09
CA ASN A 26 -18.17 3.39 -20.09
C ASN A 26 -18.93 3.46 -21.40
N TRP A 27 -18.73 4.54 -22.12
CA TRP A 27 -19.17 4.67 -23.50
C TRP A 27 -17.96 5.00 -24.35
N SER A 28 -18.05 4.73 -25.65
CA SER A 28 -17.02 5.13 -26.60
C SER A 28 -17.63 6.08 -27.61
N PRO A 29 -17.02 7.24 -27.87
CA PRO A 29 -17.42 8.05 -29.01
C PRO A 29 -17.25 7.18 -30.26
N PRO A 30 -18.31 6.95 -31.04
CA PRO A 30 -18.29 5.94 -32.09
C PRO A 30 -17.37 6.38 -33.22
N THR A 31 -16.15 5.83 -33.31
CA THR A 31 -15.15 6.31 -34.27
C THR A 31 -15.51 6.03 -35.74
N GLN A 32 -16.39 5.07 -36.01
CA GLN A 32 -16.85 4.71 -37.37
C GLN A 32 -18.27 5.18 -37.70
N GLN A 33 -19.05 5.63 -36.71
CA GLN A 33 -20.47 6.05 -36.88
C GLN A 33 -20.76 7.46 -36.33
N SER A 34 -19.79 8.12 -35.69
CA SER A 34 -19.92 9.51 -35.23
C SER A 34 -19.74 10.46 -36.40
N PHE A 35 -20.78 11.23 -36.69
CA PHE A 35 -20.75 12.30 -37.69
C PHE A 35 -20.14 13.58 -37.13
N LEU A 36 -19.99 13.67 -35.80
CA LEU A 36 -19.29 14.76 -35.12
C LEU A 36 -17.84 14.38 -34.78
N SER A 37 -16.93 15.35 -34.85
CA SER A 37 -15.58 15.17 -34.31
C SER A 37 -15.62 15.04 -32.78
N PRO A 38 -14.68 14.30 -32.14
CA PRO A 38 -14.62 14.20 -30.68
C PRO A 38 -14.51 15.57 -29.97
N LYS A 39 -13.90 16.56 -30.62
CA LYS A 39 -13.78 17.93 -30.11
C LYS A 39 -15.14 18.63 -30.07
N VAL A 40 -15.94 18.49 -31.13
CA VAL A 40 -17.28 19.11 -31.20
C VAL A 40 -18.21 18.42 -30.21
N LEU A 41 -18.23 17.09 -30.17
CA LEU A 41 -19.03 16.34 -29.19
C LEU A 41 -18.69 16.76 -27.75
N ARG A 42 -17.39 16.85 -27.41
CA ARG A 42 -16.97 17.37 -26.09
C ARG A 42 -17.46 18.80 -25.85
N SER A 43 -17.45 19.66 -26.86
CA SER A 43 -17.92 21.04 -26.71
C SER A 43 -19.43 21.10 -26.46
N ILE A 44 -20.21 20.26 -27.15
CA ILE A 44 -21.65 20.08 -26.91
C ILE A 44 -21.91 19.63 -25.47
N LEU A 45 -21.25 18.57 -25.00
CA LEU A 45 -21.45 18.03 -23.64
C LEU A 45 -21.06 19.02 -22.52
N HIS A 46 -20.34 20.10 -22.85
CA HIS A 46 -19.94 21.16 -21.94
C HIS A 46 -20.72 22.48 -22.15
N SER A 47 -21.71 22.51 -23.04
CA SER A 47 -22.50 23.72 -23.31
C SER A 47 -23.62 23.94 -22.31
N VAL A 48 -24.07 25.19 -22.19
CA VAL A 48 -25.17 25.55 -21.29
C VAL A 48 -26.46 24.84 -21.68
N HIS A 49 -26.74 24.71 -22.98
CA HIS A 49 -27.91 23.98 -23.48
C HIS A 49 -27.88 22.50 -23.05
N TRP A 50 -26.71 21.86 -23.13
CA TRP A 50 -26.57 20.49 -22.63
C TRP A 50 -26.77 20.39 -21.12
N PHE A 51 -26.27 21.35 -20.35
CA PHE A 51 -26.48 21.37 -18.90
C PHE A 51 -27.97 21.53 -18.51
N GLU A 52 -28.74 22.31 -19.27
CA GLU A 52 -30.20 22.40 -19.06
C GLU A 52 -30.92 21.11 -19.42
N TYR A 53 -30.46 20.41 -20.47
CA TYR A 53 -30.96 19.07 -20.82
C TYR A 53 -30.65 18.02 -19.75
N GLU A 54 -29.43 18.00 -19.21
CA GLU A 54 -29.06 17.13 -18.07
C GLU A 54 -29.93 17.40 -16.83
N LYS A 55 -30.37 18.65 -16.61
CA LYS A 55 -31.31 19.02 -15.53
C LYS A 55 -32.78 18.72 -15.87
N GLY A 56 -33.09 18.22 -17.07
CA GLY A 56 -34.46 17.95 -17.50
C GLY A 56 -35.28 19.21 -17.80
N ASN A 57 -34.63 20.36 -18.04
CA ASN A 57 -35.30 21.63 -18.37
C ASN A 57 -35.55 21.81 -19.87
N LEU A 58 -34.88 21.03 -20.72
CA LEU A 58 -35.06 21.00 -22.18
C LEU A 58 -35.43 19.60 -22.64
N GLY A 59 -36.21 19.53 -23.72
CA GLY A 59 -36.48 18.27 -24.42
C GLY A 59 -35.30 17.82 -25.30
N GLU A 60 -35.29 16.55 -25.69
CA GLU A 60 -34.21 15.97 -26.50
C GLU A 60 -34.05 16.64 -27.87
N ASP A 61 -35.11 16.68 -28.69
CA ASP A 61 -35.05 17.31 -30.01
C ASP A 61 -34.80 18.84 -29.91
N GLU A 62 -35.20 19.47 -28.80
CA GLU A 62 -34.94 20.89 -28.53
C GLU A 62 -33.46 21.15 -28.27
N VAL A 63 -32.82 20.40 -27.36
CA VAL A 63 -31.39 20.56 -27.10
C VAL A 63 -30.56 20.24 -28.35
N TYR A 64 -30.94 19.21 -29.12
CA TYR A 64 -30.23 18.86 -30.35
C TYR A 64 -30.28 19.98 -31.39
N SER A 65 -31.41 20.68 -31.49
CA SER A 65 -31.56 21.84 -32.38
C SER A 65 -30.70 23.02 -31.92
N LEU A 66 -30.71 23.33 -30.63
CA LEU A 66 -29.94 24.44 -30.04
C LEU A 66 -28.42 24.21 -30.18
N VAL A 67 -27.93 23.01 -29.88
CA VAL A 67 -26.49 22.73 -30.00
C VAL A 67 -26.06 22.57 -31.46
N ALA A 68 -26.95 22.10 -32.35
CA ALA A 68 -26.67 22.09 -33.80
C ALA A 68 -26.44 23.52 -34.33
N GLU A 69 -27.29 24.46 -33.92
CA GLU A 69 -27.14 25.88 -34.25
C GLU A 69 -25.87 26.48 -33.63
N GLU A 70 -25.66 26.27 -32.32
CA GLU A 70 -24.51 26.81 -31.56
C GLU A 70 -23.16 26.40 -32.17
N PHE A 71 -23.03 25.13 -32.55
CA PHE A 71 -21.76 24.56 -33.04
C PHE A 71 -21.67 24.46 -34.57
N GLY A 72 -22.69 24.93 -35.30
CA GLY A 72 -22.70 24.95 -36.77
C GLY A 72 -22.65 23.55 -37.40
N VAL A 73 -23.37 22.60 -36.82
CA VAL A 73 -23.44 21.19 -37.28
C VAL A 73 -24.88 20.80 -37.63
N ALA A 74 -25.08 19.71 -38.37
CA ALA A 74 -26.43 19.27 -38.68
C ALA A 74 -27.11 18.63 -37.46
N PHE A 75 -28.40 18.91 -37.26
CA PHE A 75 -29.23 18.23 -36.25
C PHE A 75 -29.12 16.71 -36.31
N THR A 76 -29.13 16.15 -37.53
CA THR A 76 -29.00 14.71 -37.77
C THR A 76 -27.67 14.17 -37.27
N ASP A 77 -26.59 14.94 -37.41
CA ASP A 77 -25.26 14.51 -36.97
C ASP A 77 -25.17 14.46 -35.45
N VAL A 78 -25.78 15.43 -34.75
CA VAL A 78 -25.92 15.43 -33.29
C VAL A 78 -26.72 14.21 -32.84
N LYS A 79 -27.91 14.01 -33.41
CA LYS A 79 -28.82 12.91 -33.06
C LYS A 79 -28.17 11.54 -33.28
N SER A 80 -27.59 11.30 -34.45
CA SER A 80 -26.95 10.03 -34.77
C SER A 80 -25.70 9.77 -33.93
N THR A 81 -24.91 10.81 -33.64
CA THR A 81 -23.73 10.67 -32.77
C THR A 81 -24.11 10.28 -31.34
N LEU A 82 -25.12 10.93 -30.76
CA LEU A 82 -25.60 10.63 -29.40
C LEU A 82 -26.31 9.27 -29.32
N GLN A 83 -27.07 8.90 -30.36
CA GLN A 83 -27.62 7.55 -30.45
C GLN A 83 -26.53 6.48 -30.48
N ALA A 84 -25.49 6.68 -31.31
CA ALA A 84 -24.38 5.72 -31.37
C ALA A 84 -23.55 5.72 -30.06
N ALA A 85 -23.52 6.83 -29.30
CA ALA A 85 -22.95 6.85 -27.94
C ALA A 85 -23.79 6.03 -26.94
N ARG A 86 -25.12 6.11 -27.02
CA ARG A 86 -26.03 5.26 -26.22
C ARG A 86 -25.81 3.77 -26.52
N GLU A 87 -25.70 3.42 -27.80
CA GLU A 87 -25.47 2.05 -28.25
C GLU A 87 -24.09 1.48 -27.84
N SER A 88 -23.13 2.34 -27.52
CA SER A 88 -21.79 1.93 -27.08
C SER A 88 -21.64 1.77 -25.56
N LEU A 89 -22.70 2.06 -24.79
CA LEU A 89 -22.71 1.92 -23.34
C LEU A 89 -22.39 0.48 -22.92
N LYS A 90 -21.40 0.33 -22.04
CA LYS A 90 -21.01 -0.93 -21.44
C LYS A 90 -20.80 -0.75 -19.95
N LYS A 91 -21.37 -1.67 -19.17
CA LYS A 91 -21.07 -1.75 -17.74
C LYS A 91 -19.61 -2.14 -17.51
N ASN A 92 -19.06 -1.69 -16.39
CA ASN A 92 -17.75 -2.08 -15.88
C ASN A 92 -17.91 -3.20 -14.82
N PRO A 93 -17.68 -4.48 -15.17
CA PRO A 93 -17.90 -5.59 -14.25
C PRO A 93 -17.01 -5.52 -13.00
N ARG A 94 -15.76 -5.08 -13.17
CA ARG A 94 -14.79 -5.01 -12.06
C ARG A 94 -15.23 -3.98 -11.02
N MET A 95 -15.72 -2.82 -11.45
CA MET A 95 -16.27 -1.82 -10.51
C MET A 95 -17.55 -2.29 -9.82
N LEU A 96 -18.44 -3.00 -10.53
CA LEU A 96 -19.64 -3.59 -9.91
C LEU A 96 -19.27 -4.65 -8.86
N ASP A 97 -18.24 -5.46 -9.12
CA ASP A 97 -17.73 -6.44 -8.16
C ASP A 97 -17.17 -5.78 -6.89
N ILE A 98 -16.45 -4.66 -7.05
CA ILE A 98 -15.96 -3.88 -5.91
C ILE A 98 -17.09 -3.20 -5.14
N ILE A 99 -18.11 -2.67 -5.82
CA ILE A 99 -19.31 -2.14 -5.15
C ILE A 99 -20.01 -3.23 -4.33
N ARG A 100 -20.13 -4.44 -4.88
CA ARG A 100 -20.71 -5.58 -4.16
C ARG A 100 -19.91 -5.90 -2.91
N GLN A 101 -18.59 -6.01 -3.01
CA GLN A 101 -17.71 -6.24 -1.85
C GLN A 101 -17.84 -5.12 -0.81
N LEU A 102 -17.91 -3.85 -1.21
CA LEU A 102 -18.07 -2.73 -0.28
C LEU A 102 -19.43 -2.76 0.42
N LYS A 103 -20.49 -3.14 -0.30
CA LYS A 103 -21.82 -3.33 0.28
C LYS A 103 -21.84 -4.49 1.29
N ASP A 104 -21.12 -5.57 1.02
CA ASP A 104 -21.01 -6.72 1.92
C ASP A 104 -20.26 -6.37 3.23
N GLU A 105 -19.37 -5.37 3.21
CA GLU A 105 -18.78 -4.76 4.42
C GLU A 105 -19.77 -3.86 5.21
N GLY A 106 -21.01 -3.74 4.74
CA GLY A 106 -22.07 -2.98 5.40
C GLY A 106 -22.18 -1.51 4.98
N LEU A 107 -21.44 -1.08 3.95
CA LEU A 107 -21.52 0.29 3.42
C LEU A 107 -22.82 0.51 2.62
N LYS A 108 -23.44 1.67 2.80
CA LYS A 108 -24.54 2.12 1.95
C LYS A 108 -23.98 2.74 0.68
N ILE A 109 -24.37 2.18 -0.46
CA ILE A 109 -23.90 2.65 -1.76
C ILE A 109 -24.99 3.47 -2.44
N TYR A 110 -24.63 4.66 -2.92
CA TYR A 110 -25.49 5.57 -3.65
C TYR A 110 -24.88 5.89 -5.01
N ALA A 111 -25.69 6.34 -5.96
CA ALA A 111 -25.21 6.87 -7.22
C ALA A 111 -25.72 8.31 -7.43
N LEU A 112 -24.88 9.17 -8.00
CA LEU A 112 -25.22 10.54 -8.36
C LEU A 112 -24.64 10.89 -9.73
N SER A 113 -25.49 10.96 -10.74
CA SER A 113 -25.07 11.17 -12.13
C SER A 113 -25.67 12.44 -12.74
N ASN A 114 -24.85 13.16 -13.52
CA ASN A 114 -25.36 14.13 -14.47
C ASN A 114 -25.83 13.36 -15.71
N ILE A 115 -27.13 13.17 -15.83
CA ILE A 115 -27.74 12.39 -16.90
C ILE A 115 -29.15 12.89 -17.17
N SER A 116 -29.49 13.03 -18.45
CA SER A 116 -30.83 13.41 -18.90
C SER A 116 -31.84 12.27 -18.65
N ALA A 117 -33.14 12.58 -18.66
CA ALA A 117 -34.16 11.54 -18.49
C ALA A 117 -34.14 10.47 -19.60
N PRO A 118 -34.02 10.82 -20.91
CA PRO A 118 -33.91 9.82 -21.97
C PRO A 118 -32.65 8.95 -21.86
N ASP A 119 -31.49 9.55 -21.51
CA ASP A 119 -30.25 8.79 -21.35
C ASP A 119 -30.31 7.85 -20.13
N TRP A 120 -30.97 8.28 -19.04
CA TRP A 120 -31.22 7.44 -17.87
C TRP A 120 -32.10 6.24 -18.21
N GLU A 121 -33.15 6.40 -19.02
CA GLU A 121 -34.00 5.29 -19.45
C GLU A 121 -33.16 4.22 -20.18
N VAL A 122 -32.30 4.63 -21.11
CA VAL A 122 -31.40 3.71 -21.83
C VAL A 122 -30.40 3.03 -20.88
N LEU A 123 -29.74 3.81 -20.02
CA LEU A 123 -28.72 3.30 -19.11
C LEU A 123 -29.34 2.34 -18.07
N SER A 124 -30.52 2.64 -17.55
CA SER A 124 -31.24 1.79 -16.60
C SER A 124 -31.60 0.42 -17.19
N ASN A 125 -31.89 0.36 -18.49
CA ASN A 125 -32.16 -0.88 -19.21
C ASN A 125 -30.88 -1.66 -19.61
N THR A 126 -29.70 -1.04 -19.51
CA THR A 126 -28.43 -1.66 -19.87
C THR A 126 -27.86 -2.54 -18.75
N ALA A 127 -28.22 -2.27 -17.49
CA ALA A 127 -27.81 -3.06 -16.33
C ALA A 127 -28.97 -3.94 -15.81
N THR A 128 -28.64 -5.01 -15.10
CA THR A 128 -29.67 -5.92 -14.55
C THR A 128 -30.31 -5.34 -13.29
N GLU A 129 -31.48 -5.85 -12.91
CA GLU A 129 -32.07 -5.54 -11.59
C GLU A 129 -31.11 -5.84 -10.44
N GLU A 130 -30.30 -6.90 -10.58
CA GLU A 130 -29.28 -7.28 -9.61
C GLU A 130 -28.16 -6.23 -9.52
N ASP A 131 -27.69 -5.69 -10.65
CA ASP A 131 -26.71 -4.60 -10.68
C ASP A 131 -27.27 -3.35 -9.96
N TRP A 132 -28.54 -3.00 -10.22
CA TRP A 132 -29.18 -1.85 -9.57
C TRP A 132 -29.46 -2.06 -8.08
N SER A 133 -29.70 -3.30 -7.66
CA SER A 133 -29.91 -3.65 -6.26
C SER A 133 -28.69 -3.37 -5.37
N LEU A 134 -27.50 -3.19 -5.97
CA LEU A 134 -26.29 -2.79 -5.25
C LEU A 134 -26.43 -1.38 -4.65
N PHE A 135 -27.24 -0.51 -5.25
CA PHE A 135 -27.43 0.86 -4.80
C PHE A 135 -28.63 0.94 -3.85
N THR A 136 -28.42 1.59 -2.70
CA THR A 136 -29.50 2.00 -1.79
C THR A 136 -30.43 2.98 -2.49
N GLN A 137 -29.88 3.92 -3.26
CA GLN A 137 -30.64 4.85 -4.09
C GLN A 137 -29.77 5.43 -5.21
N VAL A 138 -30.38 5.70 -6.37
CA VAL A 138 -29.76 6.36 -7.51
C VAL A 138 -30.40 7.75 -7.68
N PHE A 139 -29.56 8.76 -7.84
CA PHE A 139 -29.95 10.15 -8.07
C PHE A 139 -29.47 10.59 -9.46
N THR A 140 -30.39 11.15 -10.25
CA THR A 140 -30.08 11.72 -11.56
C THR A 140 -30.31 13.22 -11.55
N SER A 141 -29.48 13.96 -12.28
CA SER A 141 -29.63 15.42 -12.39
C SER A 141 -30.99 15.82 -12.95
N ALA A 142 -31.54 15.04 -13.89
CA ALA A 142 -32.84 15.31 -14.48
C ALA A 142 -33.97 15.20 -13.46
N ALA A 143 -33.98 14.15 -12.63
CA ALA A 143 -34.99 13.97 -11.59
C ALA A 143 -34.88 15.02 -10.47
N LEU A 144 -33.66 15.52 -10.22
CA LEU A 144 -33.41 16.53 -9.19
C LEU A 144 -33.53 17.98 -9.71
N HIS A 145 -33.68 18.18 -11.01
CA HIS A 145 -33.63 19.50 -11.67
C HIS A 145 -32.40 20.33 -11.28
N GLU A 146 -31.27 19.66 -11.06
CA GLU A 146 -30.01 20.25 -10.61
C GLU A 146 -28.85 19.35 -11.04
N ARG A 147 -27.65 19.90 -11.25
CA ARG A 147 -26.49 19.12 -11.73
C ARG A 147 -25.23 19.33 -10.90
N LYS A 148 -24.32 18.35 -10.89
CA LYS A 148 -22.94 18.55 -10.44
C LYS A 148 -22.24 19.54 -11.41
N PRO A 149 -21.36 20.44 -10.94
CA PRO A 149 -20.86 20.60 -9.57
C PRO A 149 -21.67 21.62 -8.74
N ASN A 150 -22.95 21.90 -9.05
CA ASN A 150 -23.71 22.86 -8.25
C ASN A 150 -23.96 22.28 -6.84
N ILE A 151 -23.63 23.05 -5.80
CA ILE A 151 -23.79 22.64 -4.39
C ILE A 151 -25.22 22.14 -4.09
N GLY A 152 -26.22 22.68 -4.80
CA GLY A 152 -27.63 22.30 -4.65
C GLY A 152 -27.90 20.80 -4.82
N ILE A 153 -27.23 20.11 -5.76
CA ILE A 153 -27.49 18.68 -6.00
C ILE A 153 -27.02 17.83 -4.82
N TYR A 154 -25.85 18.15 -4.27
CA TYR A 154 -25.28 17.43 -3.13
C TYR A 154 -26.14 17.61 -1.89
N LYS A 155 -26.64 18.84 -1.65
CA LYS A 155 -27.57 19.12 -0.53
C LYS A 155 -28.86 18.30 -0.64
N ARG A 156 -29.44 18.20 -1.84
CA ARG A 156 -30.64 17.37 -2.07
C ARG A 156 -30.36 15.88 -1.78
N VAL A 157 -29.19 15.37 -2.17
CA VAL A 157 -28.79 13.99 -1.85
C VAL A 157 -28.64 13.79 -0.34
N ILE A 158 -27.96 14.72 0.35
CA ILE A 158 -27.79 14.67 1.82
C ILE A 158 -29.15 14.72 2.52
N GLU A 159 -30.04 15.63 2.13
CA GLU A 159 -31.39 15.77 2.69
C GLU A 159 -32.25 14.53 2.45
N ALA A 160 -32.20 13.95 1.25
CA ALA A 160 -33.00 12.78 0.89
C ALA A 160 -32.53 11.50 1.61
N THR A 161 -31.24 11.38 1.91
CA THR A 161 -30.64 10.15 2.44
C THR A 161 -30.33 10.22 3.93
N GLY A 162 -30.17 11.43 4.48
CA GLY A 162 -29.71 11.65 5.85
C GLY A 162 -28.25 11.27 6.09
N ILE A 163 -27.44 11.08 5.04
CA ILE A 163 -26.02 10.73 5.19
C ILE A 163 -25.24 11.87 5.86
N ASP A 164 -24.27 11.51 6.69
CA ASP A 164 -23.27 12.45 7.20
C ASP A 164 -22.17 12.62 6.13
N PRO A 165 -21.95 13.84 5.59
CA PRO A 165 -20.88 14.09 4.63
C PRO A 165 -19.51 13.68 5.16
N MET A 166 -19.21 13.88 6.45
CA MET A 166 -17.92 13.55 7.06
C MET A 166 -17.66 12.03 7.11
N ARG A 167 -18.72 11.23 6.99
CA ARG A 167 -18.71 9.76 6.94
C ARG A 167 -19.09 9.22 5.57
N THR A 168 -18.92 10.04 4.52
CA THR A 168 -19.26 9.69 3.13
C THR A 168 -18.05 9.85 2.20
N ILE A 169 -17.81 8.81 1.38
CA ILE A 169 -16.86 8.85 0.26
C ILE A 169 -17.61 9.29 -1.01
N PHE A 170 -17.02 10.17 -1.80
CA PHE A 170 -17.55 10.57 -3.10
C PHE A 170 -16.56 10.24 -4.22
N VAL A 171 -16.98 9.47 -5.22
CA VAL A 171 -16.13 8.99 -6.32
C VAL A 171 -16.65 9.50 -7.65
N ASP A 172 -15.85 10.27 -8.38
CA ASP A 172 -16.26 10.94 -9.63
C ASP A 172 -15.02 11.21 -10.49
N ASP A 173 -15.14 11.13 -11.82
CA ASP A 173 -14.03 11.34 -12.75
C ASP A 173 -13.66 12.83 -12.89
N LYS A 174 -14.59 13.73 -12.61
CA LYS A 174 -14.40 15.18 -12.76
C LYS A 174 -13.92 15.83 -11.47
N LEU A 175 -12.77 16.51 -11.57
CA LEU A 175 -12.16 17.21 -10.43
C LEU A 175 -13.11 18.23 -9.80
N GLU A 176 -13.86 19.00 -10.60
CA GLU A 176 -14.80 20.01 -10.12
C GLU A 176 -15.93 19.41 -9.26
N ASN A 177 -16.39 18.21 -9.59
CA ASN A 177 -17.41 17.50 -8.82
C ASN A 177 -16.82 17.03 -7.48
N VAL A 178 -15.61 16.46 -7.51
CA VAL A 178 -14.89 16.00 -6.32
C VAL A 178 -14.55 17.16 -5.38
N VAL A 179 -14.12 18.30 -5.92
CA VAL A 179 -13.83 19.52 -5.15
C VAL A 179 -15.08 20.02 -4.45
N THR A 180 -16.23 20.01 -5.13
CA THR A 180 -17.49 20.43 -4.51
C THR A 180 -17.91 19.49 -3.39
N ALA A 181 -17.85 18.18 -3.60
CA ALA A 181 -18.12 17.19 -2.55
C ALA A 181 -17.21 17.36 -1.33
N ARG A 182 -15.91 17.58 -1.54
CA ARG A 182 -14.94 17.87 -0.48
C ARG A 182 -15.26 19.15 0.27
N SER A 183 -15.76 20.20 -0.41
CA SER A 183 -16.14 21.45 0.26
C SER A 183 -17.32 21.29 1.23
N LEU A 184 -18.06 20.19 1.11
CA LEU A 184 -19.15 19.79 2.01
C LEU A 184 -18.74 18.78 3.09
N GLY A 185 -17.46 18.38 3.14
CA GLY A 185 -16.92 17.46 4.15
C GLY A 185 -16.73 16.01 3.67
N MET A 186 -17.11 15.66 2.44
CA MET A 186 -16.96 14.30 1.92
C MET A 186 -15.50 13.93 1.64
N HIS A 187 -15.17 12.65 1.79
CA HIS A 187 -13.91 12.10 1.32
C HIS A 187 -13.95 11.89 -0.21
N GLY A 188 -13.52 12.91 -0.95
CA GLY A 188 -13.52 12.86 -2.42
C GLY A 188 -12.36 12.04 -3.01
N ILE A 189 -12.67 11.10 -3.90
CA ILE A 189 -11.72 10.32 -4.71
C ILE A 189 -11.96 10.65 -6.19
N ILE A 190 -10.94 11.13 -6.88
CA ILE A 190 -10.99 11.36 -8.33
C ILE A 190 -10.81 10.01 -9.04
N PHE A 191 -11.78 9.66 -9.88
CA PHE A 191 -11.72 8.48 -10.71
C PHE A 191 -10.77 8.73 -11.90
N GLY A 192 -9.85 7.81 -12.13
CA GLY A 192 -8.86 7.91 -13.20
C GLY A 192 -8.36 6.53 -13.58
N ASP A 193 -7.27 6.10 -12.94
CA ASP A 193 -6.85 4.69 -13.05
C ASP A 193 -7.70 3.82 -12.13
N GLU A 194 -8.45 2.89 -12.73
CA GLU A 194 -9.36 1.98 -12.02
C GLU A 194 -8.66 1.24 -10.86
N SER A 195 -7.47 0.67 -11.10
CA SER A 195 -6.75 -0.10 -10.09
C SER A 195 -6.32 0.78 -8.90
N ARG A 196 -5.91 2.03 -9.15
CA ARG A 196 -5.60 3.00 -8.08
C ARG A 196 -6.84 3.40 -7.29
N VAL A 197 -7.99 3.56 -7.94
CA VAL A 197 -9.25 3.87 -7.25
C VAL A 197 -9.69 2.72 -6.37
N ILE A 198 -9.69 1.48 -6.90
CA ILE A 198 -10.03 0.28 -6.14
C ILE A 198 -9.11 0.13 -4.93
N ARG A 199 -7.80 0.31 -5.11
CA ARG A 199 -6.83 0.31 -4.01
C ARG A 199 -7.16 1.36 -2.96
N LYS A 200 -7.48 2.59 -3.35
CA LYS A 200 -7.86 3.67 -2.42
C LYS A 200 -9.14 3.32 -1.65
N LEU A 201 -10.17 2.83 -2.33
CA LEU A 201 -11.41 2.37 -1.69
C LEU A 201 -11.10 1.27 -0.68
N LYS A 202 -10.31 0.26 -1.07
CA LYS A 202 -9.92 -0.83 -0.15
C LYS A 202 -9.15 -0.31 1.08
N ASN A 203 -8.18 0.58 0.88
CA ASN A 203 -7.38 1.14 1.97
C ASN A 203 -8.17 2.08 2.88
N THR A 204 -9.31 2.58 2.42
CA THR A 204 -10.19 3.47 3.18
C THR A 204 -11.29 2.69 3.93
N CYS A 205 -11.75 1.59 3.33
CA CYS A 205 -12.97 0.89 3.76
C CYS A 205 -12.73 -0.49 4.40
N TYR A 206 -11.50 -1.01 4.42
CA TYR A 206 -11.21 -2.33 5.01
C TYR A 206 -10.09 -2.24 6.03
N ASP A 207 -10.10 -3.16 6.99
CA ASP A 207 -9.03 -3.29 7.97
C ASP A 207 -7.69 -3.66 7.27
N PRO A 208 -6.68 -2.79 7.35
CA PRO A 208 -5.38 -3.05 6.74
C PRO A 208 -4.66 -4.26 7.37
N VAL A 209 -4.86 -4.50 8.67
CA VAL A 209 -4.24 -5.62 9.40
C VAL A 209 -4.86 -6.94 8.94
N GLN A 210 -6.19 -7.02 8.86
CA GLN A 210 -6.89 -8.20 8.37
C GLN A 210 -6.46 -8.54 6.93
N ARG A 211 -6.39 -7.54 6.06
CA ARG A 211 -5.95 -7.71 4.67
C ARG A 211 -4.51 -8.20 4.56
N GLY A 212 -3.59 -7.65 5.35
CA GLY A 212 -2.20 -8.10 5.37
C GLY A 212 -2.06 -9.55 5.85
N TRP A 213 -2.81 -9.94 6.89
CA TRP A 213 -2.82 -11.32 7.36
C TRP A 213 -3.45 -12.27 6.34
N ALA A 214 -4.53 -11.87 5.66
CA ALA A 214 -5.14 -12.66 4.59
C ALA A 214 -4.13 -12.93 3.46
N PHE A 215 -3.33 -11.92 3.07
CA PHE A 215 -2.25 -12.09 2.11
C PHE A 215 -1.20 -13.11 2.59
N LEU A 216 -0.67 -12.96 3.81
CA LEU A 216 0.34 -13.88 4.35
C LEU A 216 -0.17 -15.32 4.42
N GLN A 217 -1.43 -15.51 4.85
CA GLN A 217 -2.03 -16.84 4.95
C GLN A 217 -2.29 -17.49 3.59
N ALA A 218 -2.72 -16.71 2.60
CA ALA A 218 -2.91 -17.18 1.22
C ALA A 218 -1.59 -17.64 0.57
N HIS A 219 -0.44 -17.06 0.97
CA HIS A 219 0.88 -17.32 0.41
C HIS A 219 1.82 -18.09 1.36
N LYS A 220 1.29 -18.70 2.43
CA LYS A 220 2.11 -19.44 3.38
C LYS A 220 2.99 -20.48 2.67
N LYS A 221 4.28 -20.51 3.03
CA LYS A 221 5.32 -21.38 2.46
C LYS A 221 5.59 -21.20 0.95
N SER A 222 5.01 -20.19 0.31
CA SER A 222 5.23 -19.87 -1.11
C SER A 222 5.65 -18.42 -1.37
N MET A 223 6.00 -17.67 -0.32
CA MET A 223 6.53 -16.29 -0.42
C MET A 223 7.98 -16.28 -0.91
N LEU A 224 8.15 -16.41 -2.23
CA LEU A 224 9.44 -16.35 -2.92
C LEU A 224 9.97 -14.92 -3.02
N SER A 225 11.28 -14.79 -3.03
CA SER A 225 11.95 -13.52 -3.32
C SER A 225 12.00 -13.31 -4.83
N SER A 226 11.80 -12.06 -5.26
CA SER A 226 11.75 -11.67 -6.67
C SER A 226 12.78 -10.59 -6.95
N THR A 227 13.42 -10.68 -8.12
CA THR A 227 14.40 -9.70 -8.57
C THR A 227 13.77 -8.61 -9.44
N SER A 228 14.46 -7.47 -9.58
CA SER A 228 14.02 -6.36 -10.44
C SER A 228 13.98 -6.71 -11.94
N ASN A 229 14.54 -7.86 -12.34
CA ASN A 229 14.44 -8.40 -13.69
C ASN A 229 13.50 -9.62 -13.80
N GLY A 230 12.67 -9.89 -12.78
CA GLY A 230 11.58 -10.87 -12.83
C GLY A 230 11.96 -12.32 -12.53
N VAL A 231 13.14 -12.58 -11.98
CA VAL A 231 13.56 -13.91 -11.53
C VAL A 231 13.07 -14.16 -10.12
N GLN A 232 12.45 -15.31 -9.88
CA GLN A 232 11.97 -15.73 -8.56
C GLN A 232 12.83 -16.85 -7.99
N PHE A 233 13.04 -16.83 -6.68
CA PHE A 233 13.84 -17.85 -6.00
C PHE A 233 13.52 -17.97 -4.51
N SER A 234 13.90 -19.11 -3.93
CA SER A 234 13.77 -19.36 -2.49
C SER A 234 15.10 -19.11 -1.79
N GLU A 235 15.05 -18.38 -0.68
CA GLU A 235 16.20 -18.03 0.13
C GLU A 235 15.79 -17.93 1.61
N ASN A 236 16.74 -18.15 2.50
CA ASN A 236 16.51 -18.31 3.94
C ASN A 236 16.31 -16.98 4.67
N PHE A 237 16.94 -15.91 4.22
CA PHE A 237 16.94 -14.62 4.90
C PHE A 237 15.53 -14.01 4.99
N SER A 238 14.78 -13.95 3.90
CA SER A 238 13.39 -13.46 3.95
C SER A 238 12.48 -14.35 4.78
N GLN A 239 12.67 -15.68 4.75
CA GLN A 239 11.88 -16.60 5.57
C GLN A 239 12.13 -16.34 7.07
N LEU A 240 13.38 -16.08 7.45
CA LEU A 240 13.74 -15.72 8.83
C LEU A 240 13.17 -14.36 9.25
N LEU A 241 13.19 -13.36 8.37
CA LEU A 241 12.58 -12.06 8.63
C LEU A 241 11.06 -12.14 8.81
N ILE A 242 10.36 -12.89 7.95
CA ILE A 242 8.91 -13.13 8.09
C ILE A 242 8.64 -13.82 9.43
N LEU A 243 9.45 -14.82 9.79
CA LEU A 243 9.32 -15.52 11.08
C LEU A 243 9.59 -14.59 12.28
N GLU A 244 10.61 -13.73 12.22
CA GLU A 244 10.91 -12.77 13.29
C GLU A 244 9.77 -11.77 13.49
N MET A 245 9.21 -11.25 12.40
CA MET A 245 8.12 -10.27 12.44
C MET A 245 6.81 -10.86 12.98
N THR A 246 6.46 -12.07 12.54
CA THR A 246 5.15 -12.68 12.79
C THR A 246 5.14 -13.64 13.98
N GLY A 247 6.27 -14.26 14.30
CA GLY A 247 6.37 -15.38 15.23
C GLY A 247 5.61 -16.64 14.79
N ASP A 248 5.19 -16.73 13.52
CA ASP A 248 4.39 -17.84 13.00
C ASP A 248 5.21 -18.72 12.04
N LYS A 249 5.69 -19.85 12.55
CA LYS A 249 6.44 -20.84 11.77
C LYS A 249 5.61 -21.48 10.65
N SER A 250 4.28 -21.44 10.72
CA SER A 250 3.41 -22.03 9.70
C SER A 250 3.43 -21.27 8.38
N LEU A 251 3.80 -19.97 8.41
CA LEU A 251 3.88 -19.09 7.26
C LEU A 251 5.10 -19.33 6.38
N VAL A 252 6.18 -19.90 6.92
CA VAL A 252 7.49 -19.90 6.28
C VAL A 252 7.93 -21.30 5.89
N ASN A 253 8.69 -21.40 4.79
CA ASN A 253 9.42 -22.61 4.46
C ASN A 253 10.73 -22.66 5.26
N TYR A 254 10.62 -22.94 6.55
CA TYR A 254 11.76 -22.93 7.47
C TYR A 254 12.67 -24.14 7.26
N VAL A 255 13.96 -23.88 7.03
CA VAL A 255 15.04 -24.88 7.07
C VAL A 255 15.78 -24.72 8.39
N LYS A 256 15.89 -25.81 9.14
CA LYS A 256 16.57 -25.80 10.45
C LYS A 256 18.05 -25.48 10.26
N CYS A 257 18.54 -24.48 11.00
CA CYS A 257 19.94 -24.11 11.08
C CYS A 257 20.57 -24.71 12.36
N SER A 258 21.60 -25.54 12.20
CA SER A 258 22.38 -26.10 13.31
C SER A 258 23.88 -25.81 13.23
N ASP A 259 24.31 -25.10 12.19
CA ASP A 259 25.70 -24.72 11.90
C ASP A 259 25.67 -23.44 11.02
N GLN A 260 26.72 -23.16 10.26
CA GLN A 260 26.73 -22.14 9.21
C GLN A 260 25.53 -22.27 8.25
N PHE A 261 25.00 -21.14 7.82
CA PHE A 261 23.80 -21.09 6.99
C PHE A 261 24.04 -20.30 5.70
N ASN A 262 23.42 -20.79 4.62
CA ASN A 262 23.49 -20.16 3.32
C ASN A 262 22.28 -19.26 3.12
N PHE A 263 22.50 -18.11 2.46
CA PHE A 263 21.42 -17.29 1.94
C PHE A 263 20.44 -18.09 1.07
N PHE A 264 20.90 -18.89 0.10
CA PHE A 264 20.03 -19.66 -0.79
C PHE A 264 19.55 -20.98 -0.15
N GLN A 265 18.31 -21.38 -0.45
CA GLN A 265 17.79 -22.72 -0.11
C GLN A 265 18.10 -23.78 -1.19
N GLY A 266 18.54 -23.35 -2.36
CA GLY A 266 18.88 -24.19 -3.50
C GLY A 266 20.05 -23.59 -4.28
N GLU A 267 20.07 -23.82 -5.59
CA GLU A 267 21.14 -23.30 -6.45
C GLU A 267 21.23 -21.78 -6.39
N PRO A 268 22.45 -21.20 -6.33
CA PRO A 268 22.65 -19.77 -6.37
C PRO A 268 22.10 -19.16 -7.67
N ILE A 269 21.34 -18.07 -7.54
CA ILE A 269 20.67 -17.43 -8.68
C ILE A 269 21.24 -16.04 -8.93
N LEU A 270 21.57 -15.75 -10.20
CA LEU A 270 22.18 -14.49 -10.66
C LEU A 270 23.51 -14.15 -9.95
N THR A 271 24.25 -15.18 -9.56
CA THR A 271 25.57 -15.08 -8.93
C THR A 271 26.50 -16.18 -9.46
N THR A 272 27.69 -16.32 -8.89
CA THR A 272 28.65 -17.40 -9.17
C THR A 272 28.05 -18.78 -8.91
N GLU A 273 28.60 -19.80 -9.56
CA GLU A 273 28.19 -21.22 -9.39
C GLU A 273 28.29 -21.68 -7.93
N TYR A 274 29.30 -21.18 -7.21
CA TYR A 274 29.43 -21.37 -5.78
C TYR A 274 29.05 -20.08 -5.03
N PHE A 275 28.16 -20.19 -4.05
CA PHE A 275 27.84 -19.12 -3.10
C PHE A 275 28.11 -19.62 -1.67
N PRO A 276 29.07 -19.03 -0.95
CA PRO A 276 29.44 -19.51 0.38
C PRO A 276 28.36 -19.22 1.41
N ASN A 277 28.41 -19.93 2.53
CA ASN A 277 27.65 -19.55 3.73
C ASN A 277 28.06 -18.14 4.16
N ASP A 278 27.12 -17.40 4.71
CA ASP A 278 27.32 -16.01 5.10
C ASP A 278 26.97 -15.79 6.58
N LEU A 279 27.72 -14.87 7.19
CA LEU A 279 27.58 -14.52 8.59
C LEU A 279 26.25 -13.81 8.87
N ASP A 280 25.66 -13.16 7.86
CA ASP A 280 24.41 -12.41 7.99
C ASP A 280 23.21 -13.33 8.25
N THR A 281 22.98 -14.24 7.31
CA THR A 281 21.92 -15.25 7.36
C THR A 281 22.12 -16.18 8.55
N THR A 282 23.37 -16.57 8.83
CA THR A 282 23.69 -17.39 10.01
C THR A 282 23.36 -16.66 11.31
N ALA A 283 23.79 -15.40 11.47
CA ALA A 283 23.54 -14.65 12.69
C ALA A 283 22.05 -14.34 12.90
N LEU A 284 21.33 -14.05 11.81
CA LEU A 284 19.88 -13.88 11.87
C LEU A 284 19.18 -15.18 12.28
N ALA A 285 19.54 -16.32 11.66
CA ALA A 285 18.96 -17.62 11.98
C ALA A 285 19.13 -17.98 13.45
N LEU A 286 20.36 -17.88 13.97
CA LEU A 286 20.68 -18.20 15.37
C LEU A 286 20.08 -17.19 16.36
N SER A 287 19.75 -15.97 15.93
CA SER A 287 19.09 -14.96 16.76
C SER A 287 17.58 -15.11 16.84
N VAL A 288 16.96 -15.63 15.76
CA VAL A 288 15.49 -15.79 15.63
C VAL A 288 15.05 -17.17 16.09
N CYS A 289 15.83 -18.19 15.75
CA CYS A 289 15.49 -19.58 16.00
C CYS A 289 16.20 -20.09 17.27
N LYS A 290 15.43 -20.70 18.18
CA LYS A 290 15.92 -21.21 19.48
C LYS A 290 16.05 -22.74 19.51
N ASP A 291 16.29 -23.35 18.36
CA ASP A 291 16.35 -24.79 18.14
C ASP A 291 17.78 -25.34 18.00
N THR A 292 18.78 -24.46 18.12
CA THR A 292 20.21 -24.78 18.22
C THR A 292 20.60 -24.91 19.69
N ASP A 293 21.29 -25.99 20.04
CA ASP A 293 21.84 -26.17 21.39
C ASP A 293 23.02 -25.22 21.65
N LYS A 294 23.34 -25.01 22.94
CA LYS A 294 24.35 -24.03 23.35
C LYS A 294 25.76 -24.37 22.85
N GLU A 295 26.12 -25.66 22.78
CA GLU A 295 27.44 -26.10 22.32
C GLU A 295 27.62 -25.80 20.83
N SER A 296 26.63 -26.16 20.00
CA SER A 296 26.62 -25.83 18.58
C SER A 296 26.64 -24.32 18.33
N LEU A 297 25.88 -23.55 19.11
CA LEU A 297 25.85 -22.09 19.02
C LEU A 297 27.23 -21.47 19.32
N ASP A 298 27.85 -21.86 20.43
CA ASP A 298 29.15 -21.33 20.83
C ASP A 298 30.24 -21.70 19.81
N LYS A 299 30.19 -22.91 19.25
CA LYS A 299 31.07 -23.34 18.16
C LYS A 299 30.94 -22.45 16.92
N VAL A 300 29.72 -22.15 16.47
CA VAL A 300 29.52 -21.28 15.29
C VAL A 300 30.02 -19.86 15.56
N MET A 301 29.78 -19.33 16.76
CA MET A 301 30.28 -18.01 17.15
C MET A 301 31.81 -17.97 17.19
N ASP A 302 32.47 -19.03 17.67
CA ASP A 302 33.93 -19.15 17.64
C ASP A 302 34.47 -19.21 16.20
N GLU A 303 33.76 -19.87 15.29
CA GLU A 303 34.12 -19.85 13.86
C GLU A 303 33.95 -18.45 13.26
N MET A 304 32.87 -17.72 13.58
CA MET A 304 32.67 -16.33 13.09
C MET A 304 33.85 -15.41 13.44
N LEU A 305 34.46 -15.58 14.62
CA LEU A 305 35.61 -14.78 15.06
C LEU A 305 36.86 -14.95 14.18
N LYS A 306 36.94 -16.02 13.39
CA LYS A 306 38.04 -16.23 12.44
C LYS A 306 37.88 -15.35 11.19
N PHE A 307 36.67 -14.87 10.89
CA PHE A 307 36.35 -14.08 9.69
C PHE A 307 36.29 -12.59 10.00
N LYS A 308 37.43 -12.04 10.43
CA LYS A 308 37.63 -10.61 10.67
C LYS A 308 38.65 -10.03 9.69
N THR A 309 38.51 -8.75 9.34
CA THR A 309 39.55 -7.99 8.65
C THR A 309 40.76 -7.77 9.58
N SER A 310 41.85 -7.22 9.04
CA SER A 310 43.01 -6.79 9.84
C SER A 310 42.65 -5.75 10.91
N ASP A 311 41.58 -5.00 10.70
CA ASP A 311 41.08 -3.97 11.63
C ASP A 311 40.06 -4.53 12.63
N GLY A 312 39.85 -5.85 12.66
CA GLY A 312 38.92 -6.50 13.59
C GLY A 312 37.45 -6.41 13.19
N ILE A 313 37.14 -6.02 11.94
CA ILE A 313 35.77 -5.89 11.45
C ILE A 313 35.27 -7.22 10.90
N ILE A 314 34.08 -7.64 11.32
CA ILE A 314 33.44 -8.86 10.81
C ILE A 314 33.20 -8.80 9.30
N GLN A 315 33.53 -9.90 8.62
CA GLN A 315 33.30 -10.08 7.19
C GLN A 315 31.92 -10.69 6.92
N VAL A 316 31.48 -10.60 5.66
CA VAL A 316 30.15 -11.08 5.25
C VAL A 316 30.11 -12.60 5.05
N TYR A 317 31.17 -13.19 4.52
CA TYR A 317 31.18 -14.60 4.12
C TYR A 317 32.12 -15.43 4.99
N PHE A 318 31.79 -16.71 5.16
CA PHE A 318 32.72 -17.73 5.67
C PHE A 318 33.76 -18.13 4.61
N ASP A 319 34.35 -17.14 3.92
CA ASP A 319 35.32 -17.33 2.84
C ASP A 319 36.32 -16.16 2.79
N HIS A 320 37.59 -16.44 3.13
CA HIS A 320 38.66 -15.44 3.14
C HIS A 320 39.02 -14.88 1.74
N SER A 321 38.61 -15.56 0.67
CA SER A 321 38.79 -15.05 -0.70
C SER A 321 37.78 -13.93 -1.05
N LEU A 322 36.74 -13.75 -0.23
CA LEU A 322 35.71 -12.73 -0.38
C LEU A 322 35.66 -11.78 0.84
N PRO A 323 36.71 -10.94 1.05
CA PRO A 323 36.82 -10.06 2.22
C PRO A 323 35.90 -8.84 2.09
N ARG A 324 34.59 -9.06 2.15
CA ARG A 324 33.55 -8.02 2.12
C ARG A 324 33.12 -7.68 3.54
N ILE A 325 32.80 -6.42 3.77
CA ILE A 325 32.19 -5.92 5.00
C ILE A 325 30.90 -5.16 4.66
N ASP A 326 29.92 -5.23 5.54
CA ASP A 326 28.68 -4.46 5.45
C ASP A 326 28.17 -4.18 6.87
N PRO A 327 27.75 -2.93 7.17
CA PRO A 327 27.37 -2.56 8.53
C PRO A 327 26.07 -3.22 9.02
N ILE A 328 25.14 -3.63 8.14
CA ILE A 328 23.95 -4.39 8.56
C ILE A 328 24.35 -5.82 8.92
N VAL A 329 25.22 -6.45 8.13
CA VAL A 329 25.76 -7.78 8.44
C VAL A 329 26.48 -7.75 9.80
N CYS A 330 27.32 -6.74 10.01
CA CYS A 330 27.98 -6.52 11.29
C CYS A 330 26.98 -6.34 12.44
N THR A 331 25.89 -5.61 12.21
CA THR A 331 24.83 -5.40 13.21
C THR A 331 24.13 -6.71 13.58
N ASN A 332 23.85 -7.58 12.61
CA ASN A 332 23.24 -8.89 12.87
C ASN A 332 24.17 -9.81 13.68
N VAL A 333 25.46 -9.84 13.33
CA VAL A 333 26.47 -10.59 14.10
C VAL A 333 26.65 -10.02 15.51
N LEU A 334 26.78 -8.69 15.66
CA LEU A 334 26.82 -8.03 16.96
C LEU A 334 25.58 -8.36 17.80
N THR A 335 24.39 -8.39 17.19
CA THR A 335 23.14 -8.73 17.89
C THR A 335 23.21 -10.15 18.46
N LEU A 336 23.68 -11.11 17.67
CA LEU A 336 23.89 -12.48 18.15
C LEU A 336 24.86 -12.53 19.33
N PHE A 337 26.00 -11.85 19.21
CA PHE A 337 27.04 -11.84 20.24
C PHE A 337 26.58 -11.17 21.54
N HIS A 338 25.94 -10.00 21.45
CA HIS A 338 25.40 -9.30 22.62
C HIS A 338 24.32 -10.11 23.33
N ARG A 339 23.38 -10.73 22.60
CA ARG A 339 22.34 -11.60 23.18
C ARG A 339 22.91 -12.82 23.91
N ASN A 340 24.13 -13.22 23.59
CA ASN A 340 24.83 -14.34 24.21
C ASN A 340 25.92 -13.90 25.22
N GLY A 341 25.99 -12.62 25.59
CA GLY A 341 26.97 -12.12 26.57
C GLY A 341 28.40 -12.04 26.05
N ARG A 342 28.60 -12.09 24.73
CA ARG A 342 29.89 -12.16 24.03
C ARG A 342 30.23 -10.89 23.22
N GLY A 343 29.44 -9.83 23.36
CA GLY A 343 29.57 -8.60 22.55
C GLY A 343 30.95 -7.93 22.62
N ASN A 344 31.66 -8.08 23.74
CA ASN A 344 33.02 -7.55 23.94
C ASN A 344 34.08 -8.18 23.02
N GLU A 345 33.82 -9.35 22.45
CA GLU A 345 34.74 -10.02 21.50
C GLU A 345 34.75 -9.37 20.12
N LEU A 346 33.80 -8.46 19.86
CA LEU A 346 33.60 -7.75 18.60
C LEU A 346 33.63 -6.23 18.79
N LYS A 347 34.43 -5.74 19.74
CA LYS A 347 34.52 -4.31 20.07
C LYS A 347 34.82 -3.44 18.85
N GLU A 348 35.80 -3.80 18.04
CA GLU A 348 36.20 -3.01 16.86
C GLU A 348 35.07 -2.96 15.81
N THR A 349 34.30 -4.05 15.69
CA THR A 349 33.12 -4.09 14.82
C THR A 349 32.01 -3.17 15.33
N LEU A 350 31.77 -3.14 16.65
CA LEU A 350 30.82 -2.23 17.27
C LEU A 350 31.23 -0.76 17.08
N ASP A 351 32.49 -0.43 17.38
CA ASP A 351 33.05 0.92 17.21
C ASP A 351 32.85 1.39 15.76
N TRP A 352 33.05 0.53 14.76
CA TRP A 352 32.81 0.87 13.35
C TRP A 352 31.33 1.09 13.01
N VAL A 353 30.43 0.24 13.50
CA VAL A 353 28.97 0.42 13.31
C VAL A 353 28.50 1.73 13.94
N GLU A 354 29.02 2.11 15.10
CA GLU A 354 28.77 3.41 15.72
C GLU A 354 29.28 4.57 14.86
N GLN A 355 30.47 4.46 14.27
CA GLN A 355 30.96 5.47 13.32
C GLN A 355 30.09 5.56 12.06
N VAL A 356 29.55 4.45 11.56
CA VAL A 356 28.59 4.45 10.43
C VAL A 356 27.33 5.25 10.79
N LEU A 357 26.81 5.05 12.01
CA LEU A 357 25.66 5.77 12.54
C LEU A 357 25.95 7.27 12.69
N VAL A 358 27.02 7.63 13.39
CA VAL A 358 27.39 9.02 13.71
C VAL A 358 27.63 9.84 12.45
N ASN A 359 28.32 9.24 11.47
CA ASN A 359 28.70 9.92 10.23
C ASN A 359 27.64 9.78 9.12
N ARG A 360 26.48 9.16 9.40
CA ARG A 360 25.40 8.93 8.42
C ARG A 360 25.86 8.20 7.16
N ALA A 361 26.85 7.31 7.30
CA ALA A 361 27.41 6.58 6.16
C ALA A 361 26.38 5.63 5.51
N TYR A 362 25.29 5.31 6.21
CA TYR A 362 24.18 4.47 5.76
C TYR A 362 23.11 5.22 4.94
N ILE A 363 23.22 6.55 4.75
CA ILE A 363 22.10 7.37 4.23
C ILE A 363 21.62 6.96 2.83
N SER A 364 22.49 6.33 2.03
CA SER A 364 22.18 5.83 0.69
C SER A 364 21.98 4.31 0.64
N GLY A 365 21.77 3.68 1.80
CA GLY A 365 21.88 2.25 2.01
C GLY A 365 23.29 1.80 2.35
N THR A 366 23.51 0.49 2.32
CA THR A 366 24.80 -0.13 2.59
C THR A 366 25.32 -0.85 1.34
N TYR A 367 26.37 -1.67 1.46
CA TYR A 367 26.91 -2.40 0.32
C TYR A 367 25.82 -3.33 -0.27
N TYR A 368 25.12 -4.11 0.56
CA TYR A 368 24.07 -5.01 0.10
C TYR A 368 22.65 -4.43 0.22
N TYR A 369 22.36 -3.53 1.17
CA TYR A 369 20.99 -3.09 1.44
C TYR A 369 20.65 -1.75 0.78
N ILE A 370 19.37 -1.59 0.39
CA ILE A 370 18.96 -0.53 -0.56
C ILE A 370 18.64 0.82 0.08
N GLY A 371 18.36 0.89 1.38
CA GLY A 371 17.97 2.12 2.05
C GLY A 371 18.56 2.33 3.44
N ALA A 372 18.48 3.57 3.89
CA ALA A 372 18.94 4.00 5.21
C ALA A 372 18.10 3.39 6.35
N ASP A 373 16.81 3.21 6.09
CA ASP A 373 15.83 2.83 7.09
C ASP A 373 16.00 1.36 7.52
N GLN A 374 16.48 0.51 6.61
CA GLN A 374 16.88 -0.87 6.94
C GLN A 374 18.03 -0.90 7.94
N PHE A 375 19.04 -0.02 7.79
CA PHE A 375 20.15 0.06 8.74
C PHE A 375 19.65 0.42 10.14
N LEU A 376 18.79 1.45 10.26
CA LEU A 376 18.21 1.83 11.55
C LEU A 376 17.36 0.71 12.16
N TYR A 377 16.58 0.00 11.34
CA TYR A 377 15.82 -1.16 11.79
C TYR A 377 16.71 -2.31 12.30
N PHE A 378 17.83 -2.61 11.65
CA PHE A 378 18.71 -3.65 12.18
C PHE A 378 19.47 -3.16 13.42
N LEU A 379 19.88 -1.88 13.42
CA LEU A 379 20.63 -1.28 14.53
C LEU A 379 19.84 -1.25 15.84
N GLN A 380 18.52 -1.04 15.78
CA GLN A 380 17.69 -1.02 17.00
C GLN A 380 17.79 -2.31 17.83
N ARG A 381 18.23 -3.42 17.23
CA ARG A 381 18.44 -4.71 17.91
C ARG A 381 19.62 -4.67 18.91
N LEU A 382 20.53 -3.71 18.76
CA LEU A 382 21.68 -3.50 19.66
C LEU A 382 21.38 -2.56 20.83
N GLY A 383 20.39 -1.66 20.68
CA GLY A 383 19.98 -0.74 21.73
C GLY A 383 19.45 0.60 21.19
N PRO A 384 18.89 1.48 22.06
CA PRO A 384 18.06 2.62 21.65
C PRO A 384 18.83 3.90 21.26
N ALA A 385 20.17 3.85 21.15
CA ALA A 385 21.02 5.05 21.02
C ALA A 385 21.07 5.64 19.59
N PHE A 386 19.92 5.91 18.97
CA PHE A 386 19.85 6.46 17.61
C PHE A 386 18.59 7.33 17.37
N LYS A 387 17.90 7.79 18.42
CA LYS A 387 16.65 8.56 18.32
C LYS A 387 16.74 9.78 17.39
N GLU A 388 17.82 10.54 17.46
CA GLU A 388 18.06 11.69 16.58
C GLU A 388 18.10 11.29 15.10
N ARG A 389 18.69 10.13 14.79
CA ARG A 389 18.76 9.59 13.41
C ARG A 389 17.41 9.17 12.87
N VAL A 390 16.49 8.72 13.73
CA VAL A 390 15.10 8.47 13.31
C VAL A 390 14.43 9.78 12.93
N PHE A 391 14.53 10.82 13.76
CA PHE A 391 13.91 12.12 13.47
C PHE A 391 14.41 12.75 12.17
N GLU A 392 15.69 12.57 11.82
CA GLU A 392 16.26 13.01 10.53
C GLU A 392 15.60 12.32 9.32
N ARG A 393 14.94 11.18 9.52
CA ARG A 393 14.34 10.36 8.46
C ARG A 393 12.83 10.48 8.39
N VAL A 394 12.13 10.83 9.48
CA VAL A 394 10.66 10.92 9.51
C VAL A 394 10.13 11.79 8.36
N GLY A 395 9.23 11.24 7.54
CA GLY A 395 8.61 11.95 6.43
C GLY A 395 9.41 11.99 5.13
N GLU A 396 10.60 11.40 5.08
CA GLU A 396 11.36 11.22 3.85
C GLU A 396 10.70 10.20 2.92
N GLU A 397 10.72 10.45 1.61
CA GLU A 397 10.13 9.55 0.62
C GLU A 397 10.77 8.16 0.69
N ALA A 398 9.94 7.12 0.72
CA ALA A 398 10.35 5.75 0.95
C ALA A 398 9.32 4.76 0.39
N ASP A 399 9.78 3.57 0.03
CA ASP A 399 8.91 2.43 -0.28
C ASP A 399 8.30 1.82 0.99
N SER A 400 7.35 0.90 0.83
CA SER A 400 6.61 0.31 1.96
C SER A 400 7.53 -0.36 2.98
N LEU A 401 8.57 -1.06 2.52
CA LEU A 401 9.54 -1.72 3.41
C LEU A 401 10.35 -0.70 4.21
N SER A 402 10.84 0.35 3.55
CA SER A 402 11.64 1.39 4.19
C SER A 402 10.80 2.20 5.18
N LEU A 403 9.54 2.51 4.85
CA LEU A 403 8.59 3.13 5.78
C LEU A 403 8.34 2.24 7.00
N ALA A 404 8.02 0.95 6.79
CA ALA A 404 7.80 0.02 7.90
C ALA A 404 9.05 -0.14 8.78
N ALA A 405 10.24 -0.26 8.18
CA ALA A 405 11.52 -0.32 8.89
C ALA A 405 11.76 0.94 9.74
N ARG A 406 11.49 2.13 9.18
CA ARG A 406 11.62 3.41 9.90
C ARG A 406 10.65 3.51 11.07
N ILE A 407 9.38 3.14 10.88
CA ILE A 407 8.36 3.15 11.94
C ILE A 407 8.76 2.20 13.07
N LEU A 408 9.27 1.00 12.75
CA LEU A 408 9.77 0.06 13.76
C LEU A 408 10.97 0.62 14.53
N ALA A 409 11.92 1.23 13.81
CA ALA A 409 13.06 1.91 14.44
C ALA A 409 12.61 3.09 15.33
N ALA A 410 11.55 3.82 14.93
CA ALA A 410 10.95 4.89 15.73
C ALA A 410 10.28 4.36 17.01
N CYS A 411 9.51 3.27 16.90
CA CYS A 411 8.88 2.63 18.05
C CYS A 411 9.93 2.19 19.09
N ALA A 412 11.06 1.67 18.63
CA ALA A 412 12.17 1.21 19.47
C ALA A 412 12.84 2.32 20.32
N VAL A 413 12.62 3.59 19.95
CA VAL A 413 13.14 4.77 20.67
C VAL A 413 12.02 5.66 21.21
N ASP A 414 10.83 5.06 21.43
CA ASP A 414 9.61 5.71 21.91
C ASP A 414 9.28 6.99 21.08
N VAL A 415 9.20 6.86 19.76
CA VAL A 415 8.73 7.89 18.82
C VAL A 415 7.54 7.36 18.03
N ILE A 416 6.44 8.11 18.03
CA ILE A 416 5.26 7.84 17.20
C ILE A 416 5.44 8.57 15.87
N ASP A 417 5.46 7.82 14.76
CA ASP A 417 5.56 8.34 13.41
C ASP A 417 4.24 8.21 12.64
N ASP A 418 3.25 9.04 13.02
CA ASP A 418 1.92 9.02 12.40
C ASP A 418 1.96 9.42 10.92
N ARG A 419 2.95 10.22 10.52
CA ARG A 419 3.10 10.68 9.13
C ARG A 419 3.47 9.51 8.22
N ASP A 420 4.49 8.75 8.59
CA ASP A 420 4.94 7.62 7.78
C ASP A 420 3.99 6.43 7.93
N LEU A 421 3.33 6.25 9.09
CA LEU A 421 2.25 5.27 9.23
C LEU A 421 1.10 5.56 8.27
N LYS A 422 0.63 6.81 8.17
CA LYS A 422 -0.44 7.17 7.22
C LYS A 422 -0.02 6.93 5.77
N THR A 423 1.24 7.23 5.44
CA THR A 423 1.80 6.96 4.11
C THR A 423 1.85 5.46 3.84
N LEU A 424 2.36 4.66 4.77
CA LEU A 424 2.41 3.20 4.69
C LEU A 424 1.01 2.61 4.45
N LEU A 425 0.01 2.99 5.25
CA LEU A 425 -1.37 2.51 5.09
C LEU A 425 -1.94 2.81 3.69
N SER A 426 -1.62 3.98 3.14
CA SER A 426 -2.03 4.35 1.78
C SER A 426 -1.38 3.48 0.69
N LEU A 427 -0.25 2.84 0.99
CA LEU A 427 0.53 1.99 0.09
C LEU A 427 0.17 0.49 0.20
N GLN A 428 -0.89 0.08 0.88
CA GLN A 428 -1.32 -1.33 0.82
C GLN A 428 -1.88 -1.66 -0.58
N CYS A 429 -1.46 -2.78 -1.18
CA CYS A 429 -1.86 -3.26 -2.50
C CYS A 429 -3.26 -3.90 -2.50
N GLU A 430 -3.87 -4.07 -3.67
CA GLU A 430 -5.23 -4.62 -3.81
C GLU A 430 -5.39 -6.03 -3.22
N ASP A 431 -4.33 -6.84 -3.28
CA ASP A 431 -4.23 -8.20 -2.74
C ASP A 431 -4.00 -8.26 -1.22
N GLY A 432 -3.84 -7.10 -0.58
CA GLY A 432 -3.58 -6.97 0.86
C GLY A 432 -2.10 -6.89 1.25
N SER A 433 -1.18 -7.10 0.30
CA SER A 433 0.26 -6.98 0.56
C SER A 433 0.72 -5.52 0.68
N TRP A 434 1.95 -5.31 1.13
CA TRP A 434 2.70 -4.07 0.95
C TRP A 434 3.85 -4.24 -0.05
N GLY A 435 3.58 -4.85 -1.21
CA GLY A 435 4.62 -5.21 -2.17
C GLY A 435 5.38 -4.04 -2.85
N ASN A 436 6.15 -4.36 -3.89
CA ASN A 436 6.96 -3.43 -4.69
C ASN A 436 8.10 -2.72 -3.92
N SER A 437 8.66 -3.38 -2.91
CA SER A 437 9.78 -2.86 -2.13
C SER A 437 11.04 -3.71 -2.31
N TRP A 438 12.21 -3.11 -2.09
CA TRP A 438 13.49 -3.79 -2.30
C TRP A 438 14.31 -3.84 -1.01
N LEU A 439 14.78 -5.03 -0.62
CA LEU A 439 15.54 -5.22 0.60
C LEU A 439 17.06 -5.13 0.34
N TYR A 440 17.55 -5.89 -0.63
CA TYR A 440 18.98 -5.96 -0.97
C TYR A 440 19.24 -5.94 -2.48
N ARG A 441 20.51 -5.70 -2.85
CA ARG A 441 20.98 -5.61 -4.23
C ARG A 441 22.18 -6.53 -4.48
N TYR A 442 22.24 -7.11 -5.67
CA TYR A 442 23.46 -7.70 -6.20
C TYR A 442 24.39 -6.58 -6.66
N VAL A 443 25.44 -6.29 -5.89
CA VAL A 443 26.29 -5.11 -6.12
C VAL A 443 26.93 -5.08 -7.51
N GLY A 444 27.39 -6.23 -8.02
CA GLY A 444 28.04 -6.31 -9.33
C GLY A 444 27.12 -5.99 -10.51
N SER A 445 25.82 -6.30 -10.41
CA SER A 445 24.85 -6.12 -11.50
C SER A 445 23.84 -4.99 -11.26
N GLY A 446 23.72 -4.51 -10.02
CA GLY A 446 22.70 -3.56 -9.59
C GLY A 446 21.27 -4.15 -9.50
N VAL A 447 21.10 -5.44 -9.77
CA VAL A 447 19.80 -6.12 -9.67
C VAL A 447 19.32 -6.08 -8.23
N ARG A 448 18.09 -5.62 -8.03
CA ARG A 448 17.46 -5.51 -6.71
C ARG A 448 16.64 -6.76 -6.41
N VAL A 449 16.49 -7.08 -5.14
CA VAL A 449 15.70 -8.22 -4.66
C VAL A 449 14.75 -7.77 -3.57
N GLY A 450 13.50 -8.19 -3.70
CA GLY A 450 12.42 -7.90 -2.76
C GLY A 450 11.63 -9.16 -2.42
N ASN A 451 10.86 -9.09 -1.35
CA ASN A 451 9.95 -10.14 -0.93
C ASN A 451 8.69 -9.48 -0.35
N ASP A 452 7.54 -9.71 -1.00
CA ASP A 452 6.28 -9.10 -0.60
C ASP A 452 5.80 -9.63 0.76
N GLY A 453 6.18 -10.86 1.11
CA GLY A 453 5.96 -11.46 2.42
C GLY A 453 6.71 -10.72 3.53
N VAL A 454 8.00 -10.44 3.33
CA VAL A 454 8.81 -9.64 4.27
C VAL A 454 8.19 -8.26 4.45
N THR A 455 7.89 -7.58 3.35
CA THR A 455 7.38 -6.22 3.41
C THR A 455 6.03 -6.16 4.12
N THR A 456 5.15 -7.11 3.84
CA THR A 456 3.85 -7.23 4.51
C THR A 456 4.00 -7.55 5.99
N ALA A 457 4.90 -8.46 6.36
CA ALA A 457 5.17 -8.80 7.76
C ALA A 457 5.74 -7.61 8.54
N PHE A 458 6.65 -6.85 7.94
CA PHE A 458 7.17 -5.59 8.51
C PHE A 458 6.06 -4.55 8.69
N ALA A 459 5.21 -4.35 7.68
CA ALA A 459 4.11 -3.39 7.77
C ALA A 459 3.11 -3.74 8.88
N LEU A 460 2.71 -5.02 9.00
CA LEU A 460 1.84 -5.50 10.07
C LEU A 460 2.46 -5.26 11.45
N ARG A 461 3.75 -5.55 11.60
CA ARG A 461 4.49 -5.31 12.84
C ARG A 461 4.56 -3.82 13.17
N ALA A 462 4.83 -2.97 12.18
CA ALA A 462 4.91 -1.52 12.34
C ALA A 462 3.57 -0.93 12.81
N ILE A 463 2.46 -1.36 12.20
CA ILE A 463 1.10 -0.94 12.60
C ILE A 463 0.84 -1.31 14.05
N ARG A 464 1.13 -2.57 14.43
CA ARG A 464 0.91 -3.09 15.78
C ARG A 464 1.75 -2.34 16.82
N ASP A 465 3.06 -2.25 16.61
CA ASP A 465 3.98 -1.67 17.58
C ASP A 465 3.71 -0.15 17.77
N THR A 466 3.24 0.54 16.72
CA THR A 466 2.78 1.94 16.84
C THR A 466 1.55 2.06 17.74
N HIS A 467 0.56 1.17 17.59
CA HIS A 467 -0.65 1.19 18.42
C HIS A 467 -0.35 0.84 19.88
N GLU A 468 0.52 -0.14 20.12
CA GLU A 468 0.98 -0.49 21.46
C GLU A 468 1.70 0.69 22.13
N LEU A 469 2.54 1.41 21.37
CA LEU A 469 3.23 2.60 21.87
C LEU A 469 2.26 3.75 22.16
N GLN A 470 1.30 4.03 21.28
CA GLN A 470 0.26 5.03 21.49
C GLN A 470 -0.52 4.76 22.78
N LYS A 471 -0.93 3.51 23.00
CA LYS A 471 -1.62 3.10 24.25
C LYS A 471 -0.73 3.31 25.48
N LYS A 472 0.53 2.85 25.43
CA LYS A 472 1.50 2.99 26.52
C LYS A 472 1.76 4.47 26.88
N LEU A 473 1.77 5.37 25.91
CA LEU A 473 1.99 6.80 26.14
C LEU A 473 0.72 7.50 26.62
N GLY A 474 -0.46 7.16 26.09
CA GLY A 474 -1.74 7.69 26.58
C GLY A 474 -2.02 7.32 28.04
N GLU A 475 -1.79 6.06 28.43
CA GLU A 475 -1.93 5.62 29.84
C GLU A 475 -0.99 6.37 30.81
N ARG A 476 0.16 6.88 30.32
CA ARG A 476 1.07 7.68 31.13
C ARG A 476 0.60 9.11 31.33
N GLU A 477 -0.10 9.69 30.34
CA GLU A 477 -0.68 11.02 30.45
C GLU A 477 -1.85 11.01 31.45
N ASP A 478 -2.72 9.99 31.39
CA ASP A 478 -3.84 9.81 32.33
C ASP A 478 -3.36 9.65 33.80
N LEU A 479 -2.29 8.87 34.03
CA LEU A 479 -1.69 8.71 35.37
C LEU A 479 -1.04 9.99 35.92
N HIS A 480 -0.64 10.91 35.04
CA HIS A 480 -0.09 12.21 35.45
C HIS A 480 -1.20 13.24 35.74
N GLU A 481 -2.36 13.15 35.07
CA GLU A 481 -3.53 13.98 35.38
C GLU A 481 -4.22 13.56 36.69
N ASP A 482 -4.27 12.26 37.02
CA ASP A 482 -4.81 11.76 38.30
C ASP A 482 -3.91 12.02 39.52
N ALA A 483 -2.64 12.40 39.28
CA ALA A 483 -1.65 12.68 40.32
C ALA A 483 -1.47 14.18 40.65
N LEU A 484 -2.25 15.06 40.01
CA LEU A 484 -2.31 16.51 40.23
C LEU A 484 -3.66 16.90 40.87
#